data_AF-A0A957LW52-F1
#
_entry.id   AF-A0A957LW52-F1
#
_cell.length_a   1.000
_cell.length_b   1.000
_cell.length_c   1.000
_cell.angle_alpha   90.00
_cell.angle_beta   90.00
_cell.angle_gamma   90.00
#
_symmetry.space_group_name_H-M   'P 1'
#
loop_
_entity.id
_entity.type
_entity.pdbx_description
1 polymer ?
#
loop_
_entity_poly.entity_id
_entity_poly.type
_entity_poly.pdbx_seq_one_letter_code
_entity_poly.pdbx_strand_id
1 'polypeptide(L)'
;MSTRTQMRTSRAVERTPFFYGWVILGAGTLAITMMGPSQTFTVSLFIDKWVAELGIGRANIALIYGLATLGASLFLPVTGRLTDRFGARRAIIAAAVL
;
A
#
# COMPACT_ATOMS: atom_id res chain seq x y z
N MET A 1 -35.27 -7.06 -23.07
CA MET A 1 -33.92 -7.25 -23.64
C MET A 1 -32.92 -7.28 -22.48
N SER A 2 -32.66 -8.46 -21.90
CA SER A 2 -31.87 -8.63 -20.67
C SER A 2 -30.40 -8.80 -21.03
N THR A 3 -29.59 -7.76 -20.82
CA THR A 3 -28.15 -7.80 -20.99
C THR A 3 -27.55 -8.58 -19.83
N ARG A 4 -27.34 -9.89 -20.00
CA ARG A 4 -26.54 -10.69 -19.08
C ARG A 4 -25.10 -10.18 -19.13
N THR A 5 -24.72 -9.38 -18.15
CA THR A 5 -23.31 -9.04 -17.87
C THR A 5 -22.57 -10.35 -17.60
N GLN A 6 -21.91 -10.89 -18.62
CA GLN A 6 -21.04 -12.05 -18.44
C GLN A 6 -19.85 -11.60 -17.59
N MET A 7 -19.91 -11.91 -16.30
CA MET A 7 -18.76 -11.83 -15.42
C MET A 7 -17.75 -12.87 -15.92
N ARG A 8 -16.71 -12.41 -16.64
CA ARG A 8 -15.53 -13.23 -16.91
C ARG A 8 -14.87 -13.58 -15.58
N THR A 9 -15.23 -14.73 -15.03
CA THR A 9 -14.53 -15.36 -13.92
C THR A 9 -13.10 -15.63 -14.37
N SER A 10 -12.13 -15.07 -13.65
CA SER A 10 -10.71 -15.29 -13.93
C SER A 10 -10.41 -16.78 -13.72
N ARG A 11 -9.68 -17.42 -14.64
CA ARG A 11 -9.31 -18.86 -14.57
C ARG A 11 -8.68 -19.28 -13.24
N ALA A 12 -8.07 -18.34 -12.51
CA ALA A 12 -7.51 -18.56 -11.18
C ALA A 12 -8.59 -18.81 -10.10
N VAL A 13 -9.77 -18.21 -10.24
CA VAL A 13 -10.91 -18.40 -9.31
C VAL A 13 -11.64 -19.71 -9.59
N GLU A 14 -11.74 -20.12 -10.86
CA GLU A 14 -12.38 -21.39 -11.26
C GLU A 14 -11.54 -22.63 -10.91
N ARG A 15 -10.22 -22.48 -10.76
CA ARG A 15 -9.31 -23.59 -10.45
C ARG A 15 -9.11 -23.85 -8.95
N THR A 16 -9.57 -22.95 -8.07
CA THR A 16 -9.47 -23.17 -6.62
C THR A 16 -10.69 -23.93 -6.10
N PRO A 17 -10.49 -25.06 -5.38
CA PRO A 17 -11.60 -25.87 -4.84
C PRO A 17 -12.33 -25.20 -3.66
N PHE A 18 -11.89 -24.02 -3.24
CA PHE A 18 -12.42 -23.23 -2.13
C PHE A 18 -12.57 -21.76 -2.53
N PHE A 19 -13.36 -21.00 -1.75
CA PHE A 19 -13.60 -19.58 -2.00
C PHE A 19 -12.28 -18.79 -2.05
N TYR A 20 -11.91 -18.27 -3.23
CA TYR A 20 -10.66 -17.55 -3.49
C TYR A 20 -10.44 -16.33 -2.57
N GLY A 21 -11.53 -15.81 -1.95
CA GLY A 21 -11.44 -14.75 -0.95
C GLY A 21 -10.55 -15.11 0.26
N TRP A 22 -10.42 -16.38 0.64
CA TRP A 22 -9.50 -16.79 1.71
C TRP A 22 -8.03 -16.57 1.34
N VAL A 23 -7.67 -16.73 0.06
CA VAL A 23 -6.31 -16.45 -0.43
C VAL A 23 -6.03 -14.95 -0.40
N ILE A 24 -7.01 -14.14 -0.83
CA ILE A 24 -6.91 -12.67 -0.78
C ILE A 24 -6.79 -12.20 0.66
N LEU A 25 -7.58 -12.78 1.58
CA LEU A 25 -7.52 -12.46 3.00
C LEU A 25 -6.13 -12.75 3.57
N GLY A 26 -5.59 -13.96 3.36
CA GLY A 26 -4.26 -14.32 3.84
C GLY A 26 -3.15 -13.43 3.26
N ALA A 27 -3.19 -13.14 1.96
CA ALA A 27 -2.24 -12.26 1.31
C ALA A 27 -2.35 -10.80 1.83
N GLY A 28 -3.56 -10.30 2.02
CA GLY A 28 -3.81 -8.96 2.55
C GLY A 28 -3.35 -8.81 4.00
N THR A 29 -3.63 -9.81 4.85
CA THR A 29 -3.15 -9.83 6.23
C THR A 29 -1.62 -9.81 6.27
N LEU A 30 -0.95 -10.66 5.50
CA LEU A 30 0.52 -10.68 5.43
C LEU A 30 1.08 -9.34 4.95
N ALA A 31 0.51 -8.74 3.90
CA ALA A 31 0.95 -7.45 3.38
C ALA A 31 0.84 -6.33 4.44
N ILE A 32 -0.27 -6.26 5.18
CA ILE A 32 -0.47 -5.27 6.24
C ILE A 32 0.49 -5.52 7.40
N THR A 33 0.68 -6.77 7.81
CA THR A 33 1.61 -7.11 8.89
C THR A 33 3.07 -6.81 8.53
N MET A 34 3.48 -6.95 7.27
CA MET A 34 4.83 -6.56 6.83
C MET A 34 5.02 -5.03 6.75
N MET A 35 3.96 -4.28 6.47
CA MET A 35 4.00 -2.81 6.41
C MET A 35 4.18 -2.17 7.81
N GLY A 36 3.54 -2.72 8.85
CA GLY A 36 3.56 -2.16 10.20
C GLY A 36 4.95 -1.93 10.81
N PRO A 37 5.81 -2.97 10.90
CA PRO A 37 7.13 -2.86 11.52
C PRO A 37 8.20 -2.26 10.59
N SER A 38 8.01 -2.24 9.27
CA SER A 38 9.06 -1.82 8.33
C SER A 38 9.29 -0.31 8.33
N GLN A 39 8.22 0.50 8.30
CA GLN A 39 8.37 1.97 8.25
C GLN A 39 8.70 2.57 9.63
N THR A 40 7.91 2.24 10.65
CA THR A 40 7.99 2.88 11.98
C THR A 40 9.31 2.59 12.70
N PHE A 41 9.79 1.35 12.59
CA PHE A 41 10.99 0.90 13.30
C PHE A 41 12.26 1.47 12.65
N THR A 42 12.28 1.57 11.32
CA THR A 42 13.38 2.18 10.57
C THR A 42 13.50 3.66 10.90
N VAL A 43 12.39 4.43 10.82
CA VAL A 43 12.44 5.87 11.11
C VAL A 43 12.92 6.15 12.54
N SER A 44 12.48 5.36 13.52
CA SER A 44 12.89 5.53 14.93
C SER A 44 14.39 5.28 15.15
N LEU A 45 14.99 4.30 14.46
CA LEU A 45 16.42 4.00 14.52
C LEU A 45 17.29 5.10 13.89
N PHE A 46 16.80 5.74 12.84
CA PHE A 46 17.58 6.72 12.07
C PHE A 46 17.40 8.16 12.55
N ILE A 47 16.35 8.49 13.31
CA ILE A 47 16.13 9.84 13.85
C ILE A 47 17.36 10.35 14.60
N ASP A 48 17.93 9.56 15.51
CA ASP A 48 19.07 10.01 16.31
C ASP A 48 20.32 10.22 15.47
N LYS A 49 20.51 9.39 14.42
CA LYS A 49 21.60 9.57 13.45
C LYS A 49 21.43 10.83 12.63
N TRP A 50 20.22 11.12 12.16
CA TRP A 50 19.92 12.34 11.41
C TRP A 50 20.10 13.60 12.27
N VAL A 51 19.71 13.56 13.55
CA VAL A 51 19.98 14.67 14.48
C VAL A 51 21.48 14.90 14.62
N ALA A 52 22.26 13.83 14.75
CA ALA A 52 23.72 13.92 14.91
C ALA A 52 24.45 14.38 13.63
N GLU A 53 24.02 13.90 12.45
CA GLU A 53 24.68 14.20 11.17
C GLU A 53 24.25 15.54 10.56
N LEU A 54 22.96 15.89 10.66
CA LEU A 54 22.42 17.12 10.07
C LEU A 54 22.36 18.28 11.06
N GLY A 55 22.60 18.03 12.36
CA GLY A 55 22.54 19.03 13.44
C GLY A 55 21.15 19.63 13.67
N ILE A 56 20.11 19.10 13.02
CA ILE A 56 18.73 19.56 13.12
C ILE A 56 18.01 18.87 14.27
N GLY A 57 17.26 19.63 15.06
CA GLY A 57 16.50 19.09 16.18
C GLY A 57 15.40 18.11 15.75
N ARG A 58 15.03 17.19 16.64
CA ARG A 58 13.97 16.17 16.41
C ARG A 58 12.65 16.78 15.91
N ALA A 59 12.31 17.98 16.35
CA ALA A 59 11.12 18.71 15.90
C ALA A 59 11.15 19.03 14.39
N ASN A 60 12.31 19.41 13.83
CA ASN A 60 12.43 19.66 12.39
C ASN A 60 12.31 18.38 11.57
N ILE A 61 12.87 17.28 12.05
CA ILE A 61 12.72 15.97 11.39
C ILE A 61 11.25 15.55 11.38
N ALA A 62 10.54 15.73 12.50
CA ALA A 62 9.11 15.46 12.57
C ALA A 62 8.30 16.35 11.63
N LEU A 63 8.65 17.63 11.49
CA LEU A 63 8.02 18.54 10.52
C LEU A 63 8.27 18.11 9.08
N ILE A 64 9.51 17.74 8.72
CA ILE A 64 9.85 17.24 7.37
C ILE A 64 9.07 15.96 7.08
N TYR A 65 9.04 15.02 8.03
CA TYR A 65 8.29 13.77 7.90
C TYR A 65 6.78 14.02 7.75
N GLY A 66 6.23 14.95 8.54
CA GLY A 66 4.84 15.37 8.44
C GLY A 66 4.52 16.01 7.08
N LEU A 67 5.37 16.92 6.60
CA LEU A 67 5.22 17.55 5.28
C LEU A 67 5.35 16.53 4.14
N ALA A 68 6.28 15.59 4.23
CA ALA A 68 6.41 14.49 3.28
C ALA A 68 5.15 13.61 3.26
N THR A 69 4.60 13.30 4.45
CA THR A 69 3.36 12.53 4.60
C THR A 69 2.16 13.28 4.04
N LEU A 70 2.05 14.59 4.29
CA LEU A 70 1.00 15.43 3.71
C LEU A 70 1.13 15.52 2.18
N GLY A 71 2.35 15.66 1.67
CA GLY A 71 2.64 15.61 0.25
C GLY A 71 2.17 14.30 -0.37
N ALA A 72 2.58 13.17 0.21
CA ALA A 72 2.11 11.84 -0.19
C ALA A 72 0.58 11.74 -0.13
N SER A 73 -0.04 12.31 0.92
CA SER A 73 -1.49 12.33 1.11
C SER A 73 -2.23 13.04 -0.01
N LEU A 74 -1.64 14.09 -0.58
CA LEU A 74 -2.21 14.81 -1.71
C LEU A 74 -2.20 13.98 -3.00
N PHE A 75 -1.32 12.99 -3.11
CA PHE A 75 -1.26 12.06 -4.23
C PHE A 75 -2.18 10.85 -4.07
N LEU A 76 -2.70 10.55 -2.85
CA LEU A 76 -3.63 9.43 -2.64
C LEU A 76 -4.87 9.46 -3.56
N PRO A 77 -5.55 10.60 -3.80
CA PRO A 77 -6.70 10.66 -4.71
C PRO A 77 -6.33 10.30 -6.15
N VAL A 78 -5.12 10.67 -6.59
CA VAL A 78 -4.61 10.35 -7.93
C VAL A 78 -4.35 8.85 -8.04
N THR A 79 -3.67 8.28 -7.05
CA THR A 79 -3.40 6.84 -6.98
C THR A 79 -4.68 6.01 -6.86
N GLY A 80 -5.69 6.50 -6.13
CA GLY A 80 -7.01 5.89 -6.04
C GLY A 80 -7.72 5.87 -7.40
N ARG A 81 -7.78 7.01 -8.09
CA ARG A 81 -8.36 7.06 -9.45
C ARG A 81 -7.61 6.18 -10.45
N LEU A 82 -6.28 6.08 -10.32
CA LEU A 82 -5.47 5.19 -11.14
C LEU A 82 -5.81 3.72 -10.86
N THR A 83 -5.96 3.36 -9.59
CA THR A 83 -6.36 2.03 -9.14
C THR A 83 -7.72 1.63 -9.69
N ASP A 84 -8.69 2.54 -9.63
CA ASP A 84 -10.04 2.32 -10.15
C ASP A 84 -10.04 2.14 -11.68
N ARG A 85 -9.17 2.88 -12.39
CA ARG A 85 -9.06 2.83 -13.85
C ARG A 85 -8.34 1.59 -14.38
N PHE A 86 -7.24 1.16 -13.75
CA PHE A 86 -6.42 0.03 -14.21
C PHE A 86 -6.80 -1.32 -13.59
N GLY A 87 -7.72 -1.31 -12.62
CA GLY A 87 -8.23 -2.47 -11.91
C GLY A 87 -7.37 -2.84 -10.70
N ALA A 88 -8.04 -3.16 -9.60
CA ALA A 88 -7.44 -3.44 -8.29
C ALA A 88 -6.29 -4.46 -8.33
N ARG A 89 -6.38 -5.48 -9.21
CA ARG A 89 -5.33 -6.51 -9.32
C ARG A 89 -3.98 -5.94 -9.77
N ARG A 90 -3.96 -5.01 -10.72
CA ARG A 90 -2.71 -4.41 -11.22
C ARG A 90 -2.13 -3.42 -10.21
N ALA A 91 -3.01 -2.67 -9.55
CA ALA A 91 -2.61 -1.72 -8.51
C ALA A 91 -1.95 -2.41 -7.31
N ILE A 92 -2.54 -3.51 -6.83
CA ILE A 92 -1.97 -4.29 -5.71
C ILE A 92 -0.61 -4.89 -6.10
N ILE A 93 -0.46 -5.42 -7.33
CA ILE A 93 0.84 -5.94 -7.78
C ILE A 93 1.88 -4.82 -7.87
N ALA A 94 1.53 -3.66 -8.42
CA ALA A 94 2.44 -2.52 -8.49
C ALA A 94 2.86 -2.05 -7.08
N ALA A 95 1.91 -1.96 -6.15
CA ALA A 95 2.17 -1.59 -4.77
C ALA A 95 2.99 -2.62 -3.99
N ALA A 96 2.93 -3.90 -4.37
CA ALA A 96 3.73 -4.95 -3.74
C ALA A 96 5.18 -4.99 -4.27
N VAL A 97 5.45 -4.42 -5.45
CA VAL A 97 6.79 -4.39 -6.06
C VAL A 97 7.55 -3.10 -5.71
N LEU A 98 6.84 -2.00 -5.49
CA LEU A 98 7.38 -0.71 -5.02
C LEU A 98 7.74 -0.77 -3.53
#